data_AF-A0A923X958-F1
#
_entry.id   AF-A0A923X958-F1
#
_cell.length_a   1.000
_cell.length_b   1.000
_cell.length_c   1.000
_cell.angle_alpha   90.00
_cell.angle_beta   90.00
_cell.angle_gamma   90.00
#
_symmetry.space_group_name_H-M   'P 1'
#
loop_
_entity.id
_entity.type
_entity.pdbx_description
1 polymer ?
#
loop_
_entity_poly.entity_id
_entity_poly.type
_entity_poly.pdbx_seq_one_letter_code
_entity_poly.pdbx_strand_id
1 'polypeptide(L)'
;MTCNGQKKIKDISGNVLFNACQEVYAGCEMEGTCLIQQKSKKLLLNVDDVRDGERHFVVLKDSGCAYGQGARRDKVKGYKTMCLDPYYSVAADLRIYNLGDVIYIPSAVGILLPNGTTHDGYFVVRDSGGAIKGYGRFDFFSGFKSNSNPLKLAGFSDKDNNVPYFVVKGSQASQILEKRNFPTIIVVK
;
A
#
# COMPACT_ATOMS: atom_id res chain seq x y z
N MET A 1 -5.52 -11.65 -25.80
CA MET A 1 -6.08 -11.84 -24.44
C MET A 1 -7.56 -11.58 -24.55
N THR A 2 -8.38 -12.63 -24.43
CA THR A 2 -9.84 -12.55 -24.45
C THR A 2 -10.31 -12.23 -23.03
N CYS A 3 -11.20 -11.24 -22.87
CA CYS A 3 -11.71 -10.81 -21.56
C CYS A 3 -13.22 -11.07 -21.46
N ASN A 4 -13.70 -11.49 -20.29
CA ASN A 4 -15.14 -11.66 -20.02
C ASN A 4 -15.80 -10.32 -19.70
N GLY A 5 -15.71 -9.38 -20.65
CA GLY A 5 -16.23 -8.03 -20.52
C GLY A 5 -15.18 -6.97 -20.20
N GLN A 6 -15.55 -5.72 -20.44
CA GLN A 6 -14.70 -4.56 -20.21
C GLN A 6 -15.38 -3.56 -19.30
N LYS A 7 -14.61 -2.92 -18.42
CA LYS A 7 -15.05 -1.80 -17.59
C LYS A 7 -14.16 -0.59 -17.83
N LYS A 8 -14.78 0.59 -17.84
CA LYS A 8 -14.09 1.88 -17.99
C LYS A 8 -13.43 2.23 -16.67
N ILE A 9 -12.13 2.49 -16.68
CA ILE A 9 -11.44 3.14 -15.56
C ILE A 9 -11.57 4.64 -15.79
N LYS A 10 -12.18 5.36 -14.84
CA LYS A 10 -12.50 6.78 -14.97
C LYS A 10 -11.75 7.60 -13.93
N ASP A 11 -11.42 8.84 -14.29
CA ASP A 11 -10.98 9.84 -13.33
C ASP A 11 -12.15 10.51 -12.60
N ILE A 12 -11.86 11.33 -11.59
CA ILE A 12 -12.87 12.01 -10.77
C ILE A 12 -13.81 12.94 -11.57
N SER A 13 -13.42 13.34 -12.78
CA SER A 13 -14.24 14.15 -13.68
C SER A 13 -15.11 13.30 -14.61
N GLY A 14 -15.02 11.97 -14.50
CA GLY A 14 -15.72 11.00 -15.35
C GLY A 14 -15.00 10.72 -16.68
N ASN A 15 -13.81 11.27 -16.91
CA ASN A 15 -13.06 10.99 -18.14
C ASN A 15 -12.55 9.56 -18.11
N VAL A 16 -12.69 8.86 -19.22
CA VAL A 16 -12.17 7.49 -19.35
C VAL A 16 -10.66 7.54 -19.54
N LEU A 17 -9.92 7.01 -18.55
CA LEU A 17 -8.48 6.87 -18.62
C LEU A 17 -8.08 5.72 -19.58
N PHE A 18 -8.78 4.58 -19.49
CA PHE A 18 -8.68 3.44 -20.41
C PHE A 18 -9.79 2.41 -20.13
N ASN A 19 -9.97 1.45 -21.04
CA ASN A 19 -10.83 0.29 -20.85
C ASN A 19 -10.00 -0.90 -20.34
N ALA A 20 -10.43 -1.51 -19.24
CA ALA A 20 -9.80 -2.67 -18.64
C ALA A 20 -10.68 -3.91 -18.78
N CYS A 21 -10.09 -5.10 -18.80
CA CYS A 21 -10.83 -6.34 -18.52
C CYS A 21 -11.49 -6.23 -17.14
N GLN A 22 -12.67 -6.82 -16.98
CA GLN A 22 -13.40 -6.75 -15.71
C GLN A 22 -12.57 -7.24 -14.52
N GLU A 23 -11.76 -8.28 -14.72
CA GLU A 23 -10.87 -8.85 -13.69
C GLU A 23 -9.75 -7.87 -13.30
N VAL A 24 -9.19 -7.16 -14.28
CA VAL A 24 -8.17 -6.13 -14.04
C VAL A 24 -8.77 -4.96 -13.27
N TYR A 25 -9.97 -4.51 -13.66
CA TYR A 25 -10.69 -3.48 -12.92
C TYR A 25 -10.92 -3.91 -11.47
N ALA A 26 -11.45 -5.12 -11.26
CA ALA A 26 -11.74 -5.64 -9.93
C ALA A 26 -10.48 -5.72 -9.05
N GLY A 27 -9.35 -6.14 -9.62
CA GLY A 27 -8.06 -6.12 -8.94
C GLY A 27 -7.64 -4.69 -8.55
N CYS A 28 -7.69 -3.73 -9.47
CA CYS A 28 -7.36 -2.33 -9.17
C CYS A 28 -8.25 -1.72 -8.07
N GLU A 29 -9.54 -2.06 -8.06
CA GLU A 29 -10.49 -1.62 -7.06
C GLU A 29 -10.20 -2.22 -5.68
N MET A 30 -9.87 -3.51 -5.62
CA MET A 30 -9.60 -4.22 -4.38
C MET A 30 -8.29 -3.78 -3.73
N GLU A 31 -7.21 -3.69 -4.51
CA GLU A 31 -5.87 -3.37 -4.02
C GLU A 31 -5.68 -1.87 -3.73
N GLY A 32 -6.54 -1.01 -4.28
CA GLY A 32 -6.46 0.45 -4.12
C GLY A 32 -5.35 1.12 -4.95
N THR A 33 -4.29 0.38 -5.30
CA THR A 33 -3.24 0.80 -6.25
C THR A 33 -3.03 -0.31 -7.28
N CYS A 34 -2.89 0.04 -8.56
CA CYS A 34 -2.51 -0.94 -9.57
C CYS A 34 -1.55 -0.39 -10.62
N LEU A 35 -0.63 -1.26 -11.05
CA LEU A 35 0.27 -1.01 -12.17
C LEU A 35 -0.24 -1.77 -13.40
N ILE A 36 -0.68 -1.02 -14.41
CA ILE A 36 -1.21 -1.58 -15.65
C ILE A 36 -0.20 -1.39 -16.76
N GLN A 37 0.06 -2.47 -17.50
CA GLN A 37 0.88 -2.42 -18.69
C GLN A 37 -0.01 -2.51 -19.92
N GLN A 38 -0.07 -1.42 -20.69
CA GLN A 38 -0.77 -1.37 -21.96
C GLN A 38 0.25 -1.10 -23.07
N LYS A 39 0.50 -2.12 -23.91
CA LYS A 39 1.59 -2.11 -24.90
C LYS A 39 2.94 -1.82 -24.21
N SER A 40 3.63 -0.75 -24.62
CA SER A 40 4.90 -0.28 -24.05
C SER A 40 4.74 0.72 -22.89
N LYS A 41 3.51 1.14 -22.56
CA LYS A 41 3.26 2.12 -21.50
C LYS A 41 2.87 1.41 -20.19
N LYS A 42 3.49 1.84 -19.10
CA LYS A 42 3.12 1.48 -17.73
C LYS A 42 2.35 2.64 -17.12
N LEU A 43 1.15 2.37 -16.62
CA LEU A 43 0.30 3.33 -15.91
C LEU A 43 0.20 2.87 -14.46
N LEU A 44 0.70 3.70 -13.54
CA LEU A 44 0.46 3.53 -12.13
C LEU A 44 -0.80 4.30 -11.75
N LEU A 45 -1.76 3.59 -11.19
CA LEU A 45 -3.07 4.12 -10.83
C LEU A 45 -3.28 3.95 -9.33
N ASN A 46 -3.92 4.94 -8.73
CA ASN A 46 -4.48 4.85 -7.39
C ASN A 46 -5.98 5.10 -7.46
N VAL A 47 -6.75 4.43 -6.60
CA VAL A 47 -8.11 4.85 -6.30
C VAL A 47 -8.03 6.22 -5.62
N ASP A 48 -8.77 7.19 -6.14
CA ASP A 48 -8.82 8.57 -5.64
C ASP A 48 -10.06 8.80 -4.79
N ASP A 49 -11.23 8.41 -5.28
CA ASP A 49 -12.51 8.63 -4.60
C ASP A 49 -13.58 7.59 -5.00
N VAL A 50 -14.70 7.55 -4.27
CA VAL A 50 -15.91 6.80 -4.61
C VAL A 50 -17.04 7.80 -4.83
N ARG A 51 -17.64 7.82 -6.03
CA ARG A 51 -18.83 8.62 -6.35
C ARG A 51 -19.91 7.74 -6.91
N ASP A 52 -21.12 7.85 -6.38
CA ASP A 52 -22.28 7.05 -6.79
C ASP A 52 -22.01 5.53 -6.75
N GLY A 53 -21.21 5.08 -5.78
CA GLY A 53 -20.79 3.69 -5.64
C GLY A 53 -19.72 3.23 -6.65
N GLU A 54 -19.25 4.11 -7.53
CA GLU A 54 -18.18 3.84 -8.50
C GLU A 54 -16.85 4.45 -8.03
N ARG A 55 -15.79 3.63 -8.02
CA ARG A 55 -14.42 4.10 -7.77
C ARG A 55 -13.88 4.87 -8.96
N HIS A 56 -13.30 6.01 -8.65
CA HIS A 56 -12.56 6.84 -9.58
C HIS A 56 -11.06 6.75 -9.28
N PHE A 57 -10.26 6.89 -10.32
CA PHE A 57 -8.83 6.63 -10.30
C PHE A 57 -8.04 7.85 -10.72
N VAL A 58 -6.82 7.95 -10.23
CA VAL A 58 -5.84 8.95 -10.65
C VAL A 58 -4.60 8.26 -11.20
N VAL A 59 -4.08 8.79 -12.31
CA VAL A 59 -2.76 8.36 -12.82
C VAL A 59 -1.68 9.05 -12.00
N LEU A 60 -0.83 8.28 -11.33
CA LEU A 60 0.24 8.79 -10.47
C LEU A 60 1.51 9.19 -11.24
N LYS A 61 1.33 9.89 -12.36
CA LYS A 61 2.44 10.43 -13.14
C LYS A 61 3.16 11.51 -12.32
N ASP A 62 4.48 11.42 -12.23
CA ASP A 62 5.33 12.39 -11.53
C ASP A 62 5.00 12.59 -10.03
N SER A 63 4.29 11.64 -9.41
CA SER A 63 3.85 11.72 -8.01
C SER A 63 4.97 11.56 -6.97
N GLY A 64 6.16 11.10 -7.39
CA GLY A 64 7.23 10.65 -6.51
C GLY A 64 6.99 9.30 -5.82
N CYS A 65 5.78 8.74 -5.88
CA CYS A 65 5.43 7.47 -5.25
C CYS A 65 5.48 6.31 -6.26
N ALA A 66 6.64 5.66 -6.37
CA ALA A 66 6.85 4.57 -7.34
C ALA A 66 5.94 3.34 -7.13
N TYR A 67 5.39 3.15 -5.93
CA TYR A 67 4.58 1.98 -5.57
C TYR A 67 3.13 2.31 -5.24
N GLY A 68 2.70 3.53 -5.52
CA GLY A 68 1.36 3.99 -5.18
C GLY A 68 1.32 4.85 -3.94
N GLN A 69 0.13 5.39 -3.70
CA GLN A 69 -0.15 6.23 -2.55
C GLN A 69 -1.01 5.48 -1.54
N GLY A 70 -0.70 5.67 -0.25
CA GLY A 70 -1.56 5.21 0.83
C GLY A 70 -2.50 6.32 1.31
N ALA A 71 -3.18 6.06 2.42
CA ALA A 71 -4.06 7.02 3.08
C ALA A 71 -3.37 8.38 3.36
N ARG A 72 -4.06 9.46 2.99
CA ARG A 72 -3.56 10.84 3.13
C ARG A 72 -3.95 11.53 4.44
N ARG A 73 -4.83 10.93 5.25
CA ARG A 73 -5.27 11.54 6.51
C ARG A 73 -5.61 10.48 7.55
N ASP A 74 -5.34 10.81 8.80
CA ASP A 74 -5.84 10.11 9.97
C ASP A 74 -6.61 11.10 10.87
N LYS A 75 -6.89 10.71 12.13
CA LYS A 75 -7.60 11.52 13.12
C LYS A 75 -6.78 12.71 13.67
N VAL A 76 -5.47 12.76 13.43
CA VAL A 76 -4.52 13.73 13.98
C VAL A 76 -3.90 14.61 12.91
N LYS A 77 -3.53 14.04 11.75
CA LYS A 77 -2.73 14.69 10.70
C LYS A 77 -3.25 14.37 9.30
N GLY A 78 -3.11 15.37 8.44
CA GLY A 78 -3.23 15.23 6.99
C GLY A 78 -1.86 15.35 6.34
N TYR A 79 -1.57 14.46 5.40
CA TYR A 79 -0.37 14.45 4.57
C TYR A 79 -0.76 14.79 3.13
N LYS A 80 0.00 15.67 2.48
CA LYS A 80 -0.19 15.96 1.04
C LYS A 80 0.11 14.74 0.17
N THR A 81 1.09 13.96 0.60
CA THR A 81 1.59 12.77 -0.09
C THR A 81 1.91 11.70 0.94
N MET A 82 1.54 10.46 0.64
CA MET A 82 1.89 9.29 1.42
C MET A 82 2.28 8.17 0.46
N CYS A 83 3.57 7.89 0.29
CA CYS A 83 4.03 6.86 -0.63
C CYS A 83 4.08 5.50 0.06
N LEU A 84 3.64 4.45 -0.63
CA LEU A 84 3.78 3.07 -0.16
C LEU A 84 5.22 2.58 -0.34
N ASP A 85 5.74 1.87 0.66
CA ASP A 85 7.09 1.36 0.74
C ASP A 85 7.06 -0.17 0.81
N PRO A 86 7.39 -0.90 -0.27
CA PRO A 86 7.29 -2.35 -0.31
C PRO A 86 8.02 -3.01 0.86
N TYR A 87 7.32 -3.94 1.52
CA TYR A 87 7.76 -4.69 2.69
C TYR A 87 7.87 -3.89 3.99
N TYR A 88 7.75 -2.56 3.97
CA TYR A 88 7.86 -1.72 5.17
C TYR A 88 6.61 -0.89 5.44
N SER A 89 5.63 -0.88 4.53
CA SER A 89 4.31 -0.29 4.71
C SER A 89 3.31 -1.28 5.28
N VAL A 90 2.47 -0.82 6.20
CA VAL A 90 1.23 -1.51 6.58
C VAL A 90 0.00 -0.62 6.45
N ALA A 91 -1.13 -1.23 6.10
CA ALA A 91 -2.45 -0.64 6.31
C ALA A 91 -2.97 -1.01 7.70
N ALA A 92 -3.62 -0.06 8.37
CA ALA A 92 -4.16 -0.25 9.72
C ALA A 92 -5.52 0.44 9.90
N ASP A 93 -6.18 0.17 11.03
CA ASP A 93 -7.37 0.90 11.45
C ASP A 93 -7.00 2.29 11.99
N LEU A 94 -7.18 3.34 11.18
CA LEU A 94 -6.80 4.73 11.54
C LEU A 94 -7.68 5.36 12.64
N ARG A 95 -8.70 4.65 13.13
CA ARG A 95 -9.41 5.05 14.37
C ARG A 95 -8.56 4.74 15.59
N ILE A 96 -7.70 3.74 15.49
CA ILE A 96 -6.82 3.25 16.57
C ILE A 96 -5.42 3.84 16.37
N TYR A 97 -4.79 3.51 15.24
CA TYR A 97 -3.43 3.91 14.88
C TYR A 97 -3.43 5.25 14.13
N ASN A 98 -2.26 5.89 14.06
CA ASN A 98 -2.04 7.06 13.23
C ASN A 98 -1.07 6.74 12.10
N LEU A 99 -1.18 7.46 10.99
CA LEU A 99 -0.20 7.43 9.92
C LEU A 99 1.16 7.90 10.45
N GLY A 100 2.19 7.10 10.21
CA GLY A 100 3.53 7.27 10.78
C GLY A 100 3.73 6.57 12.13
N ASP A 101 2.72 5.87 12.68
CA ASP A 101 3.00 4.94 13.77
C ASP A 101 3.97 3.86 13.27
N VAL A 102 5.00 3.60 14.09
CA VAL A 102 6.01 2.57 13.82
C VAL A 102 5.62 1.32 14.58
N ILE A 103 5.47 0.22 13.84
CA ILE A 103 5.10 -1.09 14.37
C ILE A 103 6.31 -1.99 14.29
N TYR A 104 6.73 -2.55 15.42
CA TYR A 104 7.78 -3.57 15.48
C TYR A 104 7.15 -4.95 15.65
N ILE A 105 7.57 -5.88 14.81
CA ILE A 105 7.12 -7.27 14.80
C ILE A 105 8.36 -8.16 14.86
N PRO A 106 8.66 -8.79 16.02
CA PRO A 106 9.88 -9.58 16.19
C PRO A 106 10.01 -10.72 15.18
N SER A 107 8.91 -11.39 14.82
CA SER A 107 8.91 -12.49 13.85
C SER A 107 9.21 -12.06 12.42
N ALA A 108 9.19 -10.75 12.12
CA ALA A 108 9.59 -10.23 10.82
C ALA A 108 11.11 -9.98 10.72
N VAL A 109 11.85 -10.03 11.83
CA VAL A 109 13.31 -9.86 11.81
C VAL A 109 13.97 -11.03 11.08
N GLY A 110 14.89 -10.72 10.17
CA GLY A 110 15.68 -11.74 9.45
C GLY A 110 15.00 -12.30 8.20
N ILE A 111 13.77 -11.89 7.88
CA ILE A 111 13.10 -12.29 6.64
C ILE A 111 13.90 -11.78 5.43
N LEU A 112 14.29 -12.70 4.55
CA LEU A 112 15.02 -12.36 3.32
C LEU A 112 14.08 -11.67 2.31
N LEU A 113 14.42 -10.44 1.95
CA LEU A 113 13.70 -9.64 0.97
C LEU A 113 14.24 -9.88 -0.45
N PRO A 114 13.47 -9.55 -1.51
CA PRO A 114 13.88 -9.82 -2.89
C PRO A 114 15.16 -9.09 -3.33
N ASN A 115 15.54 -8.01 -2.65
CA ASN A 115 16.78 -7.28 -2.89
C ASN A 115 18.01 -7.91 -2.20
N GLY A 116 17.86 -9.05 -1.53
CA GLY A 116 18.92 -9.76 -0.80
C GLY A 116 19.17 -9.26 0.62
N THR A 117 18.50 -8.18 1.06
CA THR A 117 18.58 -7.69 2.44
C THR A 117 17.65 -8.48 3.36
N THR A 118 17.90 -8.42 4.66
CA THR A 118 16.97 -8.94 5.66
C THR A 118 16.11 -7.82 6.25
N HIS A 119 14.86 -8.15 6.55
CA HIS A 119 13.93 -7.24 7.18
C HIS A 119 14.32 -7.01 8.66
N ASP A 120 14.20 -5.77 9.14
CA ASP A 120 14.62 -5.34 10.49
C ASP A 120 13.48 -5.38 11.52
N GLY A 121 12.32 -5.86 11.10
CA GLY A 121 11.12 -6.04 11.93
C GLY A 121 10.25 -4.79 12.06
N TYR A 122 10.66 -3.65 11.51
CA TYR A 122 9.90 -2.40 11.62
C TYR A 122 9.05 -2.15 10.38
N PHE A 123 7.80 -1.76 10.64
CA PHE A 123 6.83 -1.32 9.65
C PHE A 123 6.33 0.08 10.00
N VAL A 124 5.87 0.81 9.00
CA VAL A 124 5.27 2.13 9.16
C VAL A 124 3.84 2.09 8.67
N VAL A 125 2.91 2.59 9.50
CA VAL A 125 1.51 2.77 9.08
C VAL A 125 1.47 3.88 8.02
N ARG A 126 1.26 3.48 6.76
CA ARG A 126 1.20 4.38 5.61
C ARG A 126 -0.15 4.30 4.90
N ASP A 127 -1.03 3.39 5.29
CA ASP A 127 -2.29 3.17 4.60
C ASP A 127 -3.44 2.74 5.52
N SER A 128 -4.63 2.62 4.95
CA SER A 128 -5.83 2.10 5.60
C SER A 128 -6.66 1.27 4.64
N GLY A 129 -7.31 0.21 5.13
CA GLY A 129 -8.21 -0.61 4.34
C GLY A 129 -9.62 -0.65 4.92
N GLY A 130 -10.63 -0.78 4.04
CA GLY A 130 -12.02 -0.93 4.44
C GLY A 130 -12.27 -2.18 5.31
N ALA A 131 -11.52 -3.26 5.07
CA ALA A 131 -11.59 -4.51 5.82
C ALA A 131 -10.59 -4.60 6.99
N ILE A 132 -9.70 -3.62 7.15
CA ILE A 132 -8.66 -3.62 8.18
C ILE A 132 -9.19 -2.87 9.40
N LYS A 133 -9.65 -3.63 10.39
CA LYS A 133 -10.37 -3.10 11.57
C LYS A 133 -9.86 -3.75 12.85
N GLY A 134 -9.79 -2.96 13.92
CA GLY A 134 -9.40 -3.42 15.25
C GLY A 134 -7.90 -3.33 15.55
N TYR A 135 -7.54 -3.73 16.76
CA TYR A 135 -6.15 -3.75 17.25
C TYR A 135 -5.39 -4.94 16.66
N GLY A 136 -4.15 -4.71 16.25
CA GLY A 136 -3.24 -5.75 15.75
C GLY A 136 -3.56 -6.29 14.37
N ARG A 137 -4.63 -5.80 13.73
CA ARG A 137 -4.98 -6.18 12.36
C ARG A 137 -4.23 -5.27 11.39
N PHE A 138 -3.24 -5.84 10.71
CA PHE A 138 -2.43 -5.15 9.70
C PHE A 138 -2.51 -5.87 8.35
N ASP A 139 -2.51 -5.09 7.28
CA ASP A 139 -2.27 -5.58 5.92
C ASP A 139 -0.89 -5.14 5.45
N PHE A 140 -0.08 -6.08 4.99
CA PHE A 140 1.34 -5.86 4.73
C PHE A 140 1.59 -5.66 3.25
N PHE A 141 2.02 -4.45 2.90
CA PHE A 141 2.22 -4.10 1.50
C PHE A 141 3.51 -4.73 0.95
N SER A 142 3.40 -5.55 -0.10
CA SER A 142 4.54 -6.25 -0.72
C SER A 142 4.98 -5.69 -2.08
N GLY A 143 4.34 -4.61 -2.57
CA GLY A 143 4.56 -4.10 -3.93
C GLY A 143 3.91 -4.96 -5.03
N PHE A 144 4.18 -4.63 -6.30
CA PHE A 144 3.46 -5.16 -7.47
C PHE A 144 3.83 -6.57 -7.92
N LYS A 145 4.89 -7.18 -7.35
CA LYS A 145 5.38 -8.48 -7.80
C LYS A 145 5.96 -9.27 -6.65
N SER A 146 5.36 -10.40 -6.33
CA SER A 146 6.15 -11.60 -6.02
C SER A 146 5.28 -12.86 -6.02
N ASN A 147 5.54 -13.78 -6.94
CA ASN A 147 5.02 -15.16 -6.85
C ASN A 147 5.57 -15.88 -5.59
N SER A 148 6.56 -15.29 -4.90
CA SER A 148 7.11 -15.72 -3.61
C SER A 148 7.17 -14.52 -2.63
N ASN A 149 6.02 -13.94 -2.28
CA ASN A 149 6.00 -12.83 -1.30
C ASN A 149 6.56 -13.33 0.05
N PRO A 150 7.73 -12.82 0.51
CA PRO A 150 8.35 -13.33 1.73
C PRO A 150 7.48 -13.09 2.97
N LEU A 151 6.69 -12.03 3.00
CA LEU A 151 5.75 -11.77 4.11
C LEU A 151 4.60 -12.76 4.11
N LYS A 152 4.10 -13.15 2.94
CA LYS A 152 3.08 -14.21 2.80
C LYS A 152 3.63 -15.56 3.27
N LEU A 153 4.85 -15.90 2.86
CA LEU A 153 5.53 -17.14 3.27
C LEU A 153 5.78 -17.18 4.78
N ALA A 154 5.98 -16.02 5.41
CA ALA A 154 6.10 -15.88 6.86
C ALA A 154 4.74 -15.78 7.59
N GLY A 155 3.61 -15.93 6.90
CA GLY A 155 2.26 -15.94 7.50
C GLY A 155 1.62 -14.57 7.73
N PHE A 156 2.24 -13.48 7.27
CA PHE A 156 1.71 -12.13 7.51
C PHE A 156 0.50 -11.74 6.65
N SER A 157 0.18 -12.50 5.61
CA SER A 157 -1.00 -12.26 4.76
C SER A 157 -2.28 -12.95 5.26
N ASP A 158 -2.22 -13.68 6.38
CA ASP A 158 -3.42 -14.33 6.92
C ASP A 158 -4.38 -13.29 7.51
N LYS A 159 -5.68 -13.51 7.29
CA LYS A 159 -6.72 -12.64 7.84
C LYS A 159 -6.87 -12.76 9.36
N ASP A 160 -6.44 -13.90 9.91
CA ASP A 160 -6.51 -14.22 11.32
C ASP A 160 -5.13 -14.12 12.00
N ASN A 161 -4.16 -13.45 11.36
CA ASN A 161 -2.82 -13.27 11.90
C ASN A 161 -2.86 -12.53 13.25
N ASN A 162 -2.42 -13.20 14.32
CA ASN A 162 -2.27 -12.57 15.63
C ASN A 162 -0.79 -12.58 16.04
N VAL A 163 0.01 -11.84 15.26
CA VAL A 163 1.45 -11.77 15.46
C VAL A 163 1.80 -10.80 16.59
N PRO A 164 2.71 -11.16 17.52
CA PRO A 164 3.15 -10.24 18.57
C PRO A 164 3.68 -8.92 18.03
N TYR A 165 3.08 -7.88 18.59
CA TYR A 165 3.14 -6.47 18.31
C TYR A 165 3.84 -5.52 19.26
N PHE A 166 4.62 -4.55 18.79
CA PHE A 166 4.93 -3.36 19.61
C PHE A 166 4.73 -2.08 18.82
N VAL A 167 4.05 -1.10 19.41
CA VAL A 167 4.02 0.27 18.87
C VAL A 167 5.22 1.01 19.41
N VAL A 168 6.17 1.35 18.54
CA VAL A 168 7.41 2.04 18.89
C VAL A 168 7.14 3.54 18.96
N LYS A 169 7.69 4.21 19.97
CA LYS A 169 7.51 5.65 20.22
C LYS A 169 8.86 6.34 20.47
N GLY A 170 8.86 7.67 20.50
CA GLY A 170 10.03 8.48 20.86
C GLY A 170 11.10 8.55 19.76
N SER A 171 12.36 8.64 20.18
CA SER A 171 13.52 8.80 19.29
C SER A 171 13.68 7.63 18.33
N GLN A 172 13.43 6.41 18.79
CA GLN A 172 13.52 5.22 17.95
C GLN A 172 12.51 5.24 16.81
N ALA A 173 11.25 5.62 17.08
CA ALA A 173 10.27 5.79 16.02
C ALA A 173 10.69 6.86 15.01
N SER A 174 11.25 7.97 15.49
CA SER A 174 11.73 9.07 14.64
C SER A 174 12.86 8.61 13.71
N GLN A 175 13.82 7.85 14.22
CA GLN A 175 14.92 7.27 13.43
C GLN A 175 14.42 6.31 12.35
N ILE A 176 13.42 5.48 12.66
CA ILE A 176 12.82 4.58 11.66
C ILE A 176 12.09 5.39 10.58
N LEU A 177 11.31 6.40 10.96
CA LEU A 177 10.61 7.26 10.00
C LEU A 177 11.59 7.98 9.05
N GLU A 178 12.69 8.50 9.59
CA GLU A 178 13.77 9.12 8.82
C GLU A 178 14.44 8.10 7.87
N LYS A 179 14.84 6.94 8.40
CA LYS A 179 15.42 5.84 7.61
C LYS A 179 14.51 5.41 6.45
N ARG A 180 13.19 5.42 6.66
CA ARG A 180 12.19 5.06 5.64
C ARG A 180 11.73 6.26 4.79
N ASN A 181 12.31 7.44 4.94
CA ASN A 181 11.95 8.66 4.20
C ASN A 181 10.46 9.04 4.31
N PHE A 182 9.81 8.72 5.43
CA PHE A 182 8.39 8.98 5.64
C PHE A 182 8.10 10.49 5.59
N PRO A 183 7.00 10.94 4.93
CA PRO A 183 5.91 10.17 4.32
C PRO A 183 6.14 9.79 2.85
N THR A 184 7.31 10.12 2.29
CA THR A 184 7.69 9.80 0.91
C THR A 184 8.49 8.49 0.84
N ILE A 185 9.12 8.23 -0.30
CA ILE A 185 10.14 7.19 -0.48
C ILE A 185 11.23 7.73 -1.41
N ILE A 186 12.46 7.25 -1.26
CA ILE A 186 13.50 7.44 -2.27
C ILE A 186 13.46 6.22 -3.19
N VAL A 187 13.27 6.48 -4.48
CA VAL A 187 13.38 5.45 -5.51
C VAL A 187 14.83 5.42 -5.93
N VAL A 188 15.61 4.46 -5.42
CA VAL A 188 16.94 4.20 -5.95
C VAL A 188 16.75 3.61 -7.35
N LYS A 189 17.23 4.33 -8.36
CA LYS A 189 17.15 3.93 -9.77
C LYS A 189 18.09 2.76 -10.08
#